data_AF-A0A3D5L289-F1
#
_entry.id   AF-A0A3D5L289-F1
#
_cell.length_a   1.000
_cell.length_b   1.000
_cell.length_c   1.000
_cell.angle_alpha   90.00
_cell.angle_beta   90.00
_cell.angle_gamma   90.00
#
_symmetry.space_group_name_H-M   'P 1'
#
loop_
_entity.id
_entity.type
_entity.pdbx_description
1 polymer ?
#
loop_
_entity_poly.entity_id
_entity_poly.type
_entity_poly.pdbx_seq_one_letter_code
_entity_poly.pdbx_strand_id
1 'polypeptide(L)'
;MIAYDKEKGIFQLDTDHTTYLMGLSADGFLGHIYYGKRLLHPAGTSSLHLHEVPSPAVLSREKMTFLNTFPFEYPTGGAGDLRQACLTVTDEEGNNACELTFDRAQIVDGKPALEGLPASFGEAQDVSTLKITLKDHVLDLSVTLLYSVFPREDVITRSVLVTNEAGQERTLTRVLSACLDMDNDPEGTSLLTLDGAWARERHIEVRKIGHGRTDAASVAGESSHQENPFVGILKGDASQDHGEVYGLTFVYSGNFLGSCELSQYDTLRVVMGIHPDGFAWTLKSGETFTAPEVVMTYSDAGLTEMTHHFHDFFRAHLIRSRYLHEDRPVLINNWEGTYFDFDRDRLLLLAKEAKANGIEMFVMDDG
;
A
#
# COMPACT_ATOMS: atom_id res chain seq x y z
N MET A 1 -0.07 -12.96 16.77
CA MET A 1 0.06 -12.08 15.60
C MET A 1 -1.20 -12.14 14.75
N ILE A 2 -1.50 -13.26 14.09
CA ILE A 2 -2.70 -13.38 13.24
C ILE A 2 -3.66 -14.41 13.82
N ALA A 3 -4.94 -14.08 13.90
CA ALA A 3 -6.01 -14.97 14.32
C ALA A 3 -7.18 -14.90 13.33
N TYR A 4 -7.87 -16.03 13.12
CA TYR A 4 -9.10 -16.11 12.34
C TYR A 4 -10.18 -16.84 13.15
N ASP A 5 -11.17 -16.08 13.64
CA ASP A 5 -12.38 -16.60 14.26
C ASP A 5 -13.37 -16.98 13.15
N LYS A 6 -13.40 -18.28 12.80
CA LYS A 6 -14.26 -18.81 11.73
C LYS A 6 -15.74 -18.71 12.04
N GLU A 7 -16.13 -18.79 13.31
CA GLU A 7 -17.55 -18.72 13.70
C GLU A 7 -18.09 -17.31 13.52
N LYS A 8 -17.27 -16.30 13.82
CA LYS A 8 -17.64 -14.89 13.63
C LYS A 8 -17.25 -14.32 12.27
N GLY A 9 -16.40 -15.01 11.51
CA GLY A 9 -15.87 -14.51 10.25
C GLY A 9 -14.93 -13.32 10.42
N ILE A 10 -14.15 -13.27 11.51
CA ILE A 10 -13.28 -12.13 11.85
C ILE A 10 -11.81 -12.51 11.75
N PHE A 11 -11.03 -11.70 11.05
CA PHE A 11 -9.58 -11.79 11.02
C PHE A 11 -8.99 -10.65 11.84
N GLN A 12 -8.04 -11.00 12.71
CA GLN A 12 -7.32 -10.06 13.56
C GLN A 12 -5.83 -10.20 13.33
N LEU A 13 -5.17 -9.08 13.05
CA LEU A 13 -3.75 -8.97 12.85
C LEU A 13 -3.23 -7.96 13.87
N ASP A 14 -2.37 -8.40 14.78
CA ASP A 14 -1.75 -7.54 15.78
C ASP A 14 -0.26 -7.41 15.51
N THR A 15 0.23 -6.18 15.52
CA THR A 15 1.65 -5.87 15.76
C THR A 15 1.90 -5.74 17.26
N ASP A 16 3.01 -5.16 17.72
CA ASP A 16 3.22 -4.93 19.15
C ASP A 16 2.25 -3.87 19.69
N HIS A 17 2.01 -2.80 18.93
CA HIS A 17 1.22 -1.63 19.37
C HIS A 17 0.00 -1.31 18.50
N THR A 18 -0.26 -2.08 17.43
CA THR A 18 -1.43 -1.87 16.56
C THR A 18 -2.30 -3.13 16.42
N THR A 19 -3.56 -2.92 16.08
CA THR A 19 -4.51 -3.97 15.68
C THR A 19 -5.13 -3.60 14.35
N TYR A 20 -5.20 -4.56 13.44
CA TYR A 20 -5.95 -4.50 12.19
C TYR A 20 -7.03 -5.59 12.21
N LEU A 21 -8.29 -5.18 12.01
CA LEU A 21 -9.46 -6.05 11.99
C LEU A 21 -10.17 -5.96 10.65
N MET A 22 -10.62 -7.12 10.19
CA MET A 22 -11.49 -7.26 9.02
C MET A 22 -12.51 -8.38 9.29
N GLY A 23 -13.65 -8.32 8.64
CA GLY A 23 -14.74 -9.26 8.87
C GLY A 23 -15.55 -9.58 7.61
N LEU A 24 -16.22 -10.72 7.65
CA LEU A 24 -17.11 -11.16 6.58
C LEU A 24 -18.54 -10.70 6.84
N SER A 25 -19.20 -10.19 5.80
CA SER A 25 -20.65 -10.03 5.79
C SER A 25 -21.35 -11.39 5.61
N ALA A 26 -22.67 -11.42 5.81
CA ALA A 26 -23.47 -12.64 5.60
C ALA A 26 -23.41 -13.16 4.15
N ASP A 27 -23.17 -12.26 3.19
CA ASP A 27 -23.02 -12.57 1.76
C ASP A 27 -21.57 -12.94 1.38
N GLY A 28 -20.65 -12.95 2.34
CA GLY A 28 -19.24 -13.27 2.10
C GLY A 28 -18.39 -12.10 1.59
N PHE A 29 -18.89 -10.87 1.62
CA PHE A 29 -18.07 -9.68 1.34
C PHE A 29 -17.08 -9.44 2.47
N LEU A 30 -15.81 -9.18 2.13
CA LEU A 30 -14.76 -8.88 3.09
C LEU A 30 -14.69 -7.37 3.35
N GLY A 31 -14.99 -6.98 4.59
CA GLY A 31 -14.99 -5.59 5.03
C GLY A 31 -13.90 -5.26 6.03
N HIS A 32 -13.36 -4.05 5.94
CA HIS A 32 -12.50 -3.42 6.92
C HIS A 32 -13.30 -3.07 8.17
N ILE A 33 -12.73 -3.35 9.35
CA ILE A 33 -13.36 -3.01 10.63
C ILE A 33 -12.55 -1.94 11.37
N TYR A 34 -11.23 -2.11 11.45
CA TYR A 34 -10.38 -1.25 12.24
C TYR A 34 -8.92 -1.36 11.80
N TYR A 35 -8.20 -0.25 11.82
CA TYR A 35 -6.76 -0.23 11.89
C TYR A 35 -6.35 0.92 12.78
N GLY A 36 -5.46 0.69 13.75
CA GLY A 36 -5.01 1.71 14.68
C GLY A 36 -4.42 1.11 15.93
N LYS A 37 -4.45 1.87 17.04
CA LYS A 37 -3.96 1.46 18.35
C LYS A 37 -4.45 0.08 18.77
N ARG A 38 -3.54 -0.70 19.37
CA ARG A 38 -3.81 -2.06 19.80
C ARG A 38 -5.06 -2.17 20.68
N LEU A 39 -5.96 -3.06 20.29
CA LEU A 39 -7.18 -3.34 21.03
C LEU A 39 -6.94 -4.50 22.02
N LEU A 40 -7.33 -4.28 23.29
CA LEU A 40 -7.29 -5.35 24.31
C LEU A 40 -8.45 -6.34 24.14
N HIS A 41 -9.60 -5.85 23.69
CA HIS A 41 -10.83 -6.61 23.50
C HIS A 41 -11.49 -6.23 22.17
N PRO A 42 -11.03 -6.80 21.05
CA PRO A 42 -11.55 -6.47 19.73
C PRO A 42 -13.03 -6.84 19.62
N ALA A 43 -13.81 -5.93 19.03
CA ALA A 43 -15.24 -6.09 18.83
C ALA A 43 -15.59 -7.17 17.80
N GLY A 44 -16.86 -7.54 17.72
CA GLY A 44 -17.38 -8.42 16.68
C GLY A 44 -17.56 -7.72 15.32
N THR A 45 -18.27 -8.37 14.39
CA THR A 45 -18.62 -7.80 13.08
C THR A 45 -19.64 -6.65 13.16
N SER A 46 -20.11 -6.27 14.35
CA SER A 46 -21.04 -5.16 14.56
C SER A 46 -20.52 -3.82 14.03
N SER A 47 -19.20 -3.65 13.97
CA SER A 47 -18.52 -2.45 13.46
C SER A 47 -18.48 -2.36 11.92
N LEU A 48 -19.04 -3.34 11.20
CA LEU A 48 -19.27 -3.23 9.75
C LEU A 48 -20.53 -2.39 9.43
N HIS A 49 -21.17 -1.76 10.42
CA HIS A 49 -22.38 -0.94 10.29
C HIS A 49 -23.57 -1.63 9.57
N LEU A 50 -23.59 -2.97 9.55
CA LEU A 50 -24.61 -3.78 8.87
C LEU A 50 -26.04 -3.61 9.40
N HIS A 51 -26.21 -2.93 10.52
CA HIS A 51 -27.51 -2.61 11.11
C HIS A 51 -28.16 -1.38 10.47
N GLU A 52 -27.37 -0.46 9.90
CA GLU A 52 -27.86 0.73 9.22
C GLU A 52 -28.22 0.43 7.76
N VAL A 53 -27.34 -0.31 7.07
CA VAL A 53 -27.55 -0.76 5.69
C VAL A 53 -27.39 -2.28 5.63
N PRO A 54 -28.50 -3.05 5.63
CA PRO A 54 -28.45 -4.50 5.60
C PRO A 54 -27.78 -5.05 4.35
N SER A 55 -27.17 -6.22 4.47
CA SER A 55 -26.54 -6.89 3.33
C SER A 55 -27.57 -7.43 2.32
N PRO A 56 -27.17 -7.72 1.07
CA PRO A 56 -28.06 -8.22 0.02
C PRO A 56 -28.81 -9.51 0.39
N ALA A 57 -28.23 -10.39 1.22
CA ALA A 57 -28.89 -11.58 1.75
C ALA A 57 -30.15 -11.24 2.57
N VAL A 58 -30.14 -10.10 3.26
CA VAL A 58 -31.25 -9.64 4.08
C VAL A 58 -32.23 -8.81 3.26
N LEU A 59 -31.72 -7.89 2.43
CA LEU A 59 -32.54 -6.99 1.62
C LEU A 59 -31.94 -6.76 0.23
N SER A 60 -32.22 -7.69 -0.69
CA SER A 60 -31.66 -7.68 -2.05
C SER A 60 -31.96 -6.41 -2.87
N ARG A 61 -33.09 -5.73 -2.60
CA ARG A 61 -33.47 -4.48 -3.26
C ARG A 61 -32.53 -3.31 -2.94
N GLU A 62 -31.80 -3.39 -1.83
CA GLU A 62 -30.86 -2.36 -1.36
C GLU A 62 -29.39 -2.70 -1.64
N LYS A 63 -29.11 -3.71 -2.50
CA LYS A 63 -27.74 -4.13 -2.82
C LYS A 63 -26.85 -2.96 -3.24
N MET A 64 -27.35 -2.04 -4.07
CA MET A 64 -26.58 -0.87 -4.51
C MET A 64 -26.19 0.05 -3.36
N THR A 65 -27.13 0.32 -2.46
CA THR A 65 -26.89 1.13 -1.26
C THR A 65 -25.84 0.47 -0.39
N PHE A 66 -25.95 -0.84 -0.16
CA PHE A 66 -24.97 -1.63 0.60
C PHE A 66 -23.57 -1.57 -0.02
N LEU A 67 -23.42 -1.87 -1.31
CA LEU A 67 -22.10 -1.87 -1.96
C LEU A 67 -21.46 -0.48 -1.94
N ASN A 68 -22.27 0.58 -1.99
CA ASN A 68 -21.79 1.95 -1.99
C ASN A 68 -21.42 2.48 -0.59
N THR A 69 -21.76 1.77 0.50
CA THR A 69 -21.42 2.15 1.88
C THR A 69 -20.47 1.17 2.55
N PHE A 70 -20.50 -0.11 2.18
CA PHE A 70 -19.74 -1.16 2.85
C PHE A 70 -18.23 -0.86 2.81
N PRO A 71 -17.52 -0.96 3.94
CA PRO A 71 -16.10 -0.61 4.03
C PRO A 71 -15.26 -1.75 3.46
N PHE A 72 -15.07 -1.82 2.14
CA PHE A 72 -14.41 -2.96 1.51
C PHE A 72 -12.92 -3.02 1.83
N GLU A 73 -12.41 -4.22 2.13
CA GLU A 73 -10.96 -4.46 2.15
C GLU A 73 -10.35 -4.35 0.75
N TYR A 74 -11.12 -4.65 -0.29
CA TYR A 74 -10.66 -4.59 -1.67
C TYR A 74 -11.84 -4.35 -2.65
N PRO A 75 -12.20 -3.08 -2.90
CA PRO A 75 -13.35 -2.73 -3.74
C PRO A 75 -13.08 -2.99 -5.23
N THR A 76 -14.12 -3.35 -5.98
CA THR A 76 -14.08 -3.65 -7.42
C THR A 76 -14.94 -2.70 -8.24
N GLY A 77 -14.60 -2.53 -9.52
CA GLY A 77 -15.35 -1.70 -10.46
C GLY A 77 -16.60 -2.39 -11.03
N GLY A 78 -17.57 -1.58 -11.45
CA GLY A 78 -18.68 -2.00 -12.31
C GLY A 78 -19.80 -2.80 -11.65
N ALA A 79 -19.73 -3.08 -10.35
CA ALA A 79 -20.73 -3.91 -9.64
C ALA A 79 -21.62 -3.16 -8.64
N GLY A 80 -21.38 -1.87 -8.39
CA GLY A 80 -22.32 -1.00 -7.66
C GLY A 80 -21.74 -0.10 -6.58
N ASP A 81 -20.51 -0.36 -6.13
CA ASP A 81 -19.75 0.63 -5.38
C ASP A 81 -19.31 1.76 -6.33
N LEU A 82 -19.77 2.98 -6.07
CA LEU A 82 -19.50 4.14 -6.93
C LEU A 82 -18.22 4.91 -6.50
N ARG A 83 -17.63 4.51 -5.37
CA ARG A 83 -16.34 5.01 -4.90
C ARG A 83 -15.20 4.39 -5.72
N GLN A 84 -13.98 4.80 -5.41
CA GLN A 84 -12.78 4.32 -6.07
C GLN A 84 -12.60 2.81 -5.90
N ALA A 85 -12.50 2.09 -7.02
CA ALA A 85 -12.17 0.68 -7.05
C ALA A 85 -10.67 0.44 -6.90
N CYS A 86 -10.28 -0.75 -6.45
CA CYS A 86 -8.90 -1.25 -6.50
C CYS A 86 -8.67 -2.18 -7.70
N LEU A 87 -9.70 -2.92 -8.11
CA LEU A 87 -9.63 -3.82 -9.25
C LEU A 87 -10.70 -3.48 -10.28
N THR A 88 -10.26 -3.34 -11.54
CA THR A 88 -11.14 -3.29 -12.70
C THR A 88 -10.65 -4.31 -13.71
N VAL A 89 -11.56 -5.18 -14.14
CA VAL A 89 -11.31 -6.23 -15.12
C VAL A 89 -12.27 -6.02 -16.28
N THR A 90 -11.82 -6.32 -17.49
CA THR A 90 -12.65 -6.33 -18.69
C THR A 90 -12.57 -7.71 -19.34
N ASP A 91 -13.73 -8.28 -19.65
CA ASP A 91 -13.83 -9.53 -20.40
C ASP A 91 -13.66 -9.31 -21.91
N GLU A 92 -13.74 -10.39 -22.69
CA GLU A 92 -13.59 -10.35 -24.15
C GLU A 92 -14.75 -9.60 -24.86
N GLU A 93 -15.89 -9.44 -24.19
CA GLU A 93 -17.07 -8.73 -24.69
C GLU A 93 -17.06 -7.24 -24.32
N GLY A 94 -16.11 -6.81 -23.49
CA GLY A 94 -16.00 -5.43 -23.00
C GLY A 94 -16.80 -5.16 -21.72
N ASN A 95 -17.39 -6.18 -21.09
CA ASN A 95 -18.06 -6.03 -19.80
C ASN A 95 -17.02 -5.83 -18.69
N ASN A 96 -17.34 -5.01 -17.69
CA ASN A 96 -16.38 -4.57 -16.68
C ASN A 96 -16.89 -4.66 -15.23
N ALA A 97 -17.90 -5.48 -14.98
CA ALA A 97 -18.40 -5.75 -13.64
C ALA A 97 -17.59 -6.86 -12.98
N CYS A 98 -17.13 -6.63 -11.76
CA CYS A 98 -16.47 -7.65 -10.94
C CYS A 98 -17.02 -7.59 -9.51
N GLU A 99 -17.37 -8.74 -8.94
CA GLU A 99 -17.86 -8.87 -7.57
C GLU A 99 -17.10 -10.00 -6.86
N LEU A 100 -16.41 -9.66 -5.77
CA LEU A 100 -15.55 -10.58 -5.04
C LEU A 100 -16.22 -11.04 -3.74
N THR A 101 -16.36 -12.35 -3.57
CA THR A 101 -16.81 -12.98 -2.33
C THR A 101 -15.74 -13.90 -1.77
N PHE A 102 -15.75 -14.10 -0.46
CA PHE A 102 -14.79 -14.92 0.24
C PHE A 102 -14.84 -16.39 -0.18
N ASP A 103 -13.68 -16.96 -0.50
CA ASP A 103 -13.50 -18.39 -0.79
C ASP A 103 -12.76 -19.10 0.35
N ARG A 104 -11.56 -18.62 0.71
CA ARG A 104 -10.74 -19.24 1.75
C ARG A 104 -9.73 -18.28 2.35
N ALA A 105 -9.20 -18.67 3.51
CA ALA A 105 -8.07 -18.00 4.15
C ALA A 105 -6.99 -19.01 4.57
N GLN A 106 -5.74 -18.56 4.52
CA GLN A 106 -4.58 -19.30 4.98
C GLN A 106 -3.66 -18.37 5.78
N ILE A 107 -3.21 -18.82 6.94
CA ILE A 107 -2.15 -18.17 7.70
C ILE A 107 -0.87 -18.97 7.45
N VAL A 108 0.20 -18.29 7.04
CA VAL A 108 1.51 -18.89 6.83
C VAL A 108 2.56 -18.15 7.65
N ASP A 109 3.56 -18.89 8.13
CA ASP A 109 4.70 -18.27 8.79
C ASP A 109 5.63 -17.63 7.75
N GLY A 110 6.23 -16.51 8.13
CA GLY A 110 7.12 -15.71 7.31
C GLY A 110 6.38 -14.86 6.29
N LYS A 111 7.18 -14.18 5.46
CA LYS A 111 6.70 -13.40 4.33
C LYS A 111 7.07 -14.06 3.00
N PRO A 112 6.07 -14.47 2.19
CA PRO A 112 6.32 -14.92 0.83
C PRO A 112 6.95 -13.82 -0.03
N ALA A 113 7.89 -14.19 -0.90
CA ALA A 113 8.42 -13.28 -1.92
C ALA A 113 7.33 -12.93 -2.95
N LEU A 114 7.45 -11.75 -3.56
CA LEU A 114 6.67 -11.34 -4.73
C LEU A 114 7.52 -11.56 -5.98
N GLU A 115 7.09 -12.49 -6.84
CA GLU A 115 7.86 -12.89 -8.01
C GLU A 115 8.11 -11.70 -8.96
N GLY A 116 9.36 -11.52 -9.37
CA GLY A 116 9.75 -10.45 -10.28
C GLY A 116 9.76 -9.04 -9.71
N LEU A 117 9.47 -8.85 -8.41
CA LEU A 117 9.32 -7.54 -7.79
C LEU A 117 10.23 -7.35 -6.57
N PRO A 118 10.67 -6.11 -6.29
CA PRO A 118 11.19 -5.79 -4.97
C PRO A 118 10.06 -5.97 -3.95
N ALA A 119 10.40 -6.63 -2.85
CA ALA A 119 9.50 -6.84 -1.74
C ALA A 119 10.32 -7.03 -0.47
N SER A 120 9.70 -6.65 0.65
CA SER A 120 10.20 -6.92 1.97
C SER A 120 10.25 -8.42 2.24
N PHE A 121 11.05 -8.81 3.24
CA PHE A 121 11.32 -10.17 3.63
C PHE A 121 11.21 -10.33 5.15
N GLY A 122 10.81 -11.51 5.59
CA GLY A 122 10.62 -11.81 7.00
C GLY A 122 10.59 -13.31 7.22
N GLU A 123 11.33 -13.77 8.22
CA GLU A 123 11.46 -15.19 8.56
C GLU A 123 10.26 -15.69 9.37
N ALA A 124 10.05 -17.00 9.35
CA ALA A 124 8.93 -17.69 10.01
C ALA A 124 8.78 -17.42 11.51
N GLN A 125 9.84 -16.95 12.18
CA GLN A 125 9.88 -16.74 13.62
C GLN A 125 9.30 -15.38 14.03
N ASP A 126 9.41 -14.38 13.14
CA ASP A 126 9.18 -12.97 13.46
C ASP A 126 8.02 -12.36 12.67
N VAL A 127 7.63 -12.99 11.57
CA VAL A 127 6.61 -12.49 10.64
C VAL A 127 5.61 -13.59 10.33
N SER A 128 4.36 -13.23 10.13
CA SER A 128 3.33 -14.12 9.59
C SER A 128 2.56 -13.41 8.49
N THR A 129 2.05 -14.19 7.53
CA THR A 129 1.24 -13.67 6.41
C THR A 129 -0.13 -14.31 6.41
N LEU A 130 -1.17 -13.48 6.42
CA LEU A 130 -2.53 -13.88 6.10
C LEU A 130 -2.74 -13.77 4.58
N LYS A 131 -3.23 -14.85 3.98
CA LYS A 131 -3.71 -14.89 2.60
C LYS A 131 -5.22 -15.06 2.62
N ILE A 132 -5.95 -14.12 2.06
CA ILE A 132 -7.39 -14.26 1.84
C ILE A 132 -7.65 -14.33 0.35
N THR A 133 -8.21 -15.44 -0.12
CA THR A 133 -8.64 -15.59 -1.50
C THR A 133 -10.12 -15.23 -1.59
N LEU A 134 -10.42 -14.26 -2.44
CA LEU A 134 -11.75 -13.88 -2.88
C LEU A 134 -11.96 -14.37 -4.32
N LYS A 135 -13.20 -14.66 -4.70
CA LYS A 135 -13.55 -15.11 -6.04
C LYS A 135 -14.63 -14.26 -6.68
N ASP A 136 -14.48 -14.05 -7.97
CA ASP A 136 -15.57 -13.67 -8.85
C ASP A 136 -16.04 -14.93 -9.58
N HIS A 137 -17.29 -15.33 -9.31
CA HIS A 137 -17.89 -16.54 -9.87
C HIS A 137 -18.41 -16.38 -11.31
N VAL A 138 -18.51 -15.16 -11.82
CA VAL A 138 -18.95 -14.87 -13.19
C VAL A 138 -17.75 -14.81 -14.13
N LEU A 139 -16.68 -14.15 -13.70
CA LEU A 139 -15.44 -14.00 -14.46
C LEU A 139 -14.49 -15.18 -14.32
N ASP A 140 -14.74 -16.09 -13.36
CA ASP A 140 -13.82 -17.14 -12.91
C ASP A 140 -12.44 -16.56 -12.57
N LEU A 141 -12.43 -15.57 -11.67
CA LEU A 141 -11.23 -14.86 -11.23
C LEU A 141 -10.99 -15.10 -9.74
N SER A 142 -9.75 -15.43 -9.36
CA SER A 142 -9.33 -15.51 -7.96
C SER A 142 -8.43 -14.32 -7.62
N VAL A 143 -8.78 -13.59 -6.56
CA VAL A 143 -8.01 -12.46 -6.03
C VAL A 143 -7.51 -12.82 -4.64
N THR A 144 -6.20 -12.99 -4.48
CA THR A 144 -5.59 -13.28 -3.17
C THR A 144 -4.97 -12.01 -2.59
N LEU A 145 -5.56 -11.53 -1.50
CA LEU A 145 -5.05 -10.44 -0.70
C LEU A 145 -4.02 -10.99 0.29
N LEU A 146 -2.82 -10.41 0.29
CA LEU A 146 -1.72 -10.78 1.17
C LEU A 146 -1.56 -9.69 2.23
N TYR A 147 -1.51 -10.09 3.50
CA TYR A 147 -1.24 -9.21 4.64
C TYR A 147 -0.10 -9.82 5.45
N SER A 148 1.11 -9.28 5.34
CA SER A 148 2.25 -9.71 6.16
C SER A 148 2.42 -8.73 7.32
N VAL A 149 2.52 -9.26 8.54
CA VAL A 149 2.56 -8.49 9.78
C VAL A 149 3.96 -8.55 10.38
N PHE A 150 4.53 -7.38 10.66
CA PHE A 150 5.86 -7.18 11.24
C PHE A 150 5.67 -6.53 12.62
N PRO A 151 5.57 -7.33 13.70
CA PRO A 151 5.08 -6.82 14.97
C PRO A 151 5.99 -5.79 15.62
N ARG A 152 7.31 -6.01 15.56
CA ARG A 152 8.30 -5.19 16.27
C ARG A 152 8.44 -3.79 15.68
N GLU A 153 8.23 -3.67 14.38
CA GLU A 153 8.30 -2.42 13.63
C GLU A 153 6.93 -1.76 13.45
N ASP A 154 5.85 -2.34 14.00
CA ASP A 154 4.47 -1.87 13.84
C ASP A 154 4.03 -1.67 12.38
N VAL A 155 4.47 -2.59 11.51
CA VAL A 155 4.20 -2.53 10.07
C VAL A 155 3.33 -3.68 9.60
N ILE A 156 2.38 -3.36 8.71
CA ILE A 156 1.62 -4.34 7.92
C ILE A 156 1.85 -4.04 6.45
N THR A 157 2.35 -5.02 5.71
CA THR A 157 2.49 -4.91 4.25
C THR A 157 1.32 -5.58 3.55
N ARG A 158 0.82 -4.95 2.47
CA ARG A 158 -0.26 -5.49 1.63
C ARG A 158 0.15 -5.59 0.17
N SER A 159 -0.25 -6.69 -0.47
CA SER A 159 -0.13 -6.89 -1.90
C SER A 159 -1.23 -7.81 -2.40
N VAL A 160 -1.39 -7.90 -3.72
CA VAL A 160 -2.50 -8.64 -4.34
C VAL A 160 -1.98 -9.54 -5.44
N LEU A 161 -2.53 -10.76 -5.49
CA LEU A 161 -2.35 -11.69 -6.60
C LEU A 161 -3.70 -11.86 -7.32
N VAL A 162 -3.73 -11.64 -8.63
CA VAL A 162 -4.93 -11.83 -9.45
C VAL A 162 -4.69 -13.00 -10.38
N THR A 163 -5.45 -14.07 -10.24
CA THR A 163 -5.32 -15.30 -11.03
C THR A 163 -6.54 -15.51 -11.89
N ASN A 164 -6.33 -15.71 -13.19
CA ASN A 164 -7.39 -16.05 -14.13
C ASN A 164 -7.63 -17.56 -14.12
N GLU A 165 -8.77 -18.00 -13.57
CA GLU A 165 -9.17 -19.41 -13.54
C GLU A 165 -10.10 -19.75 -14.71
N ALA A 166 -10.51 -18.76 -15.51
CA ALA A 166 -11.33 -18.96 -16.70
C ALA A 166 -10.54 -19.61 -17.84
N GLY A 167 -11.26 -20.18 -18.81
CA GLY A 167 -10.66 -20.61 -20.08
C GLY A 167 -10.35 -19.48 -21.07
N GLN A 168 -10.91 -18.29 -20.82
CA GLN A 168 -10.80 -17.09 -21.66
C GLN A 168 -9.79 -16.10 -21.08
N GLU A 169 -9.29 -15.18 -21.91
CA GLU A 169 -8.41 -14.12 -21.42
C GLU A 169 -9.21 -13.06 -20.63
N ARG A 170 -8.52 -12.36 -19.74
CA ARG A 170 -9.04 -11.22 -18.98
C ARG A 170 -8.10 -10.05 -19.10
N THR A 171 -8.62 -8.85 -19.26
CA THR A 171 -7.79 -7.63 -19.26
C THR A 171 -7.93 -6.92 -17.93
N LEU A 172 -6.85 -6.82 -17.16
CA LEU A 172 -6.82 -6.00 -15.95
C LEU A 172 -6.50 -4.56 -16.36
N THR A 173 -7.44 -3.63 -16.12
CA THR A 173 -7.24 -2.19 -16.42
C THR A 173 -6.93 -1.40 -15.15
N ARG A 174 -7.04 -2.03 -13.98
CA ARG A 174 -6.63 -1.46 -12.71
C ARG A 174 -6.36 -2.58 -11.71
N VAL A 175 -5.21 -2.54 -11.04
CA VAL A 175 -4.88 -3.41 -9.90
C VAL A 175 -4.10 -2.59 -8.87
N LEU A 176 -4.78 -2.14 -7.83
CA LEU A 176 -4.13 -1.49 -6.69
C LEU A 176 -3.71 -2.52 -5.63
N SER A 177 -2.80 -2.12 -4.76
CA SER A 177 -2.15 -3.03 -3.80
C SER A 177 -2.76 -2.96 -2.40
N ALA A 178 -3.37 -1.83 -2.04
CA ALA A 178 -3.99 -1.63 -0.73
C ALA A 178 -5.21 -0.70 -0.80
N CYS A 179 -6.15 -0.91 0.13
CA CYS A 179 -7.33 -0.09 0.37
C CYS A 179 -7.65 -0.04 1.87
N LEU A 180 -7.65 1.15 2.46
CA LEU A 180 -8.12 1.38 3.82
C LEU A 180 -9.40 2.23 3.74
N ASP A 181 -10.53 1.61 4.06
CA ASP A 181 -11.79 2.30 4.29
C ASP A 181 -11.90 2.61 5.78
N MET A 182 -11.97 3.88 6.15
CA MET A 182 -11.99 4.32 7.54
C MET A 182 -12.93 5.49 7.76
N ASP A 183 -13.31 5.71 9.02
CA ASP A 183 -14.08 6.89 9.40
C ASP A 183 -13.25 8.15 9.22
N ASN A 184 -13.88 9.23 8.78
CA ASN A 184 -13.26 10.55 8.81
C ASN A 184 -13.19 11.07 10.25
N ASP A 185 -12.15 11.85 10.53
CA ASP A 185 -12.06 12.54 11.82
C ASP A 185 -13.08 13.70 11.90
N PRO A 186 -13.80 13.88 13.02
CA PRO A 186 -14.73 15.00 13.21
C PRO A 186 -14.07 16.39 13.11
N GLU A 187 -12.81 16.53 13.52
CA GLU A 187 -12.03 17.76 13.40
C GLU A 187 -11.41 17.91 11.99
N GLY A 188 -11.38 16.78 11.26
CA GLY A 188 -11.02 16.66 9.86
C GLY A 188 -9.75 15.83 9.66
N THR A 189 -9.63 15.24 8.47
CA THR A 189 -8.45 14.50 8.07
C THR A 189 -7.64 15.30 7.05
N SER A 190 -6.31 15.25 7.16
CA SER A 190 -5.39 15.85 6.20
C SER A 190 -4.54 14.79 5.50
N LEU A 191 -4.24 15.03 4.23
CA LEU A 191 -3.31 14.25 3.43
C LEU A 191 -1.96 14.96 3.43
N LEU A 192 -0.92 14.23 3.82
CA LEU A 192 0.47 14.64 3.70
C LEU A 192 1.10 13.92 2.50
N THR A 193 1.74 14.69 1.61
CA THR A 193 2.49 14.18 0.46
C THR A 193 3.89 14.77 0.41
N LEU A 194 4.73 14.24 -0.47
CA LEU A 194 6.11 14.70 -0.67
C LEU A 194 6.26 15.19 -2.11
N ASP A 195 5.96 16.47 -2.32
CA ASP A 195 5.94 17.10 -3.65
C ASP A 195 7.31 17.67 -4.03
N GLY A 196 7.50 18.01 -5.30
CA GLY A 196 8.67 18.77 -5.71
C GLY A 196 8.91 18.84 -7.20
N ALA A 197 10.18 18.94 -7.56
CA ALA A 197 10.69 18.84 -8.92
C ALA A 197 12.18 18.50 -8.86
N TRP A 198 12.80 18.30 -10.01
CA TRP A 198 14.25 18.18 -10.11
C TRP A 198 14.95 19.33 -9.36
N ALA A 199 15.94 18.97 -8.53
CA ALA A 199 16.73 19.84 -7.66
C ALA A 199 15.95 20.52 -6.51
N ARG A 200 14.74 20.04 -6.19
CA ARG A 200 13.88 20.52 -5.08
C ARG A 200 12.85 19.46 -4.67
N GLU A 201 13.30 18.23 -4.47
CA GLU A 201 12.44 17.08 -4.27
C GLU A 201 11.90 16.97 -2.83
N ARG A 202 10.69 16.41 -2.69
CA ARG A 202 10.12 15.92 -1.42
C ARG A 202 9.94 16.98 -0.35
N HIS A 203 9.45 18.15 -0.73
CA HIS A 203 8.87 19.08 0.23
C HIS A 203 7.64 18.44 0.88
N ILE A 204 7.45 18.70 2.17
CA ILE A 204 6.28 18.20 2.89
C ILE A 204 5.12 19.14 2.62
N GLU A 205 4.09 18.63 1.96
CA GLU A 205 2.83 19.34 1.72
C GLU A 205 1.72 18.68 2.51
N VAL A 206 0.95 19.46 3.28
CA VAL A 206 -0.19 18.98 4.08
C VAL A 206 -1.44 19.70 3.65
N ARG A 207 -2.44 18.95 3.19
CA ARG A 207 -3.72 19.48 2.68
C ARG A 207 -4.91 18.80 3.33
N LYS A 208 -5.88 19.59 3.79
CA LYS A 208 -7.14 19.05 4.33
C LYS A 208 -7.90 18.32 3.22
N ILE A 209 -8.40 17.13 3.53
CA ILE A 209 -9.18 16.32 2.59
C ILE A 209 -10.62 16.84 2.58
N GLY A 210 -11.11 17.24 1.41
CA GLY A 210 -12.51 17.55 1.16
C GLY A 210 -13.22 16.44 0.40
N HIS A 211 -14.54 16.56 0.21
CA HIS A 211 -15.30 15.58 -0.58
C HIS A 211 -14.75 15.41 -1.99
N GLY A 212 -14.79 14.18 -2.48
CA GLY A 212 -14.13 13.79 -3.73
C GLY A 212 -12.71 13.29 -3.47
N ARG A 213 -11.86 13.35 -4.50
CA ARG A 213 -10.54 12.70 -4.51
C ARG A 213 -9.41 13.70 -4.43
N THR A 214 -8.40 13.35 -3.65
CA THR A 214 -7.11 14.01 -3.61
C THR A 214 -6.02 12.97 -3.81
N ASP A 215 -5.16 13.17 -4.81
CA ASP A 215 -4.20 12.17 -5.25
C ASP A 215 -2.75 12.66 -5.09
N ALA A 216 -1.83 11.70 -4.92
CA ALA A 216 -0.39 11.80 -5.18
C ALA A 216 -0.06 10.73 -6.21
N ALA A 217 0.54 11.10 -7.34
CA ALA A 217 0.66 10.18 -8.47
C ALA A 217 1.84 10.50 -9.40
N SER A 218 2.29 9.46 -10.11
CA SER A 218 3.18 9.60 -11.26
C SER A 218 2.71 8.75 -12.43
N VAL A 219 2.78 9.33 -13.63
CA VAL A 219 2.58 8.67 -14.94
C VAL A 219 3.84 8.75 -15.82
N ALA A 220 4.99 9.11 -15.24
CA ALA A 220 6.22 9.43 -15.96
C ALA A 220 7.07 8.22 -16.38
N GLY A 221 6.63 7.00 -16.08
CA GLY A 221 7.42 5.76 -16.19
C GLY A 221 8.34 5.50 -15.00
N GLU A 222 8.43 6.45 -14.08
CA GLU A 222 9.22 6.41 -12.84
C GLU A 222 8.37 6.89 -11.65
N SER A 223 8.82 6.63 -10.43
CA SER A 223 8.17 7.19 -9.22
C SER A 223 8.17 8.72 -9.23
N SER A 224 9.12 9.35 -9.92
CA SER A 224 9.22 10.79 -10.20
C SER A 224 9.83 11.67 -9.11
N HIS A 225 10.23 12.87 -9.53
CA HIS A 225 10.71 13.95 -8.67
C HIS A 225 9.55 14.82 -8.16
N GLN A 226 8.41 14.77 -8.87
CA GLN A 226 7.25 15.63 -8.70
C GLN A 226 6.37 15.18 -7.53
N GLU A 227 6.25 13.87 -7.34
CA GLU A 227 5.51 13.26 -6.24
C GLU A 227 6.25 11.98 -5.81
N ASN A 228 6.38 11.76 -4.50
CA ASN A 228 6.92 10.51 -3.97
C ASN A 228 5.81 9.47 -3.75
N PRO A 229 6.08 8.16 -3.91
CA PRO A 229 5.15 7.07 -3.59
C PRO A 229 4.95 6.87 -2.08
N PHE A 230 4.58 7.93 -1.39
CA PHE A 230 4.26 8.00 0.02
C PHE A 230 3.05 8.92 0.25
N VAL A 231 2.12 8.49 1.09
CA VAL A 231 1.04 9.31 1.61
C VAL A 231 0.91 9.14 3.12
N GLY A 232 0.71 10.24 3.83
CA GLY A 232 0.38 10.27 5.24
C GLY A 232 -1.05 10.74 5.46
N ILE A 233 -1.81 10.08 6.33
CA ILE A 233 -3.17 10.46 6.71
C ILE A 233 -3.14 10.95 8.15
N LEU A 234 -3.28 12.25 8.35
CA LEU A 234 -3.20 12.92 9.64
C LEU A 234 -4.61 13.19 10.15
N LYS A 235 -4.94 12.68 11.33
CA LYS A 235 -6.22 12.93 12.01
C LYS A 235 -6.12 14.18 12.89
N GLY A 236 -7.17 15.00 12.89
CA GLY A 236 -7.27 16.18 13.74
C GLY A 236 -6.07 17.13 13.60
N ASP A 237 -5.41 17.41 14.72
CA ASP A 237 -4.25 18.29 14.83
C ASP A 237 -2.89 17.56 14.83
N ALA A 238 -2.86 16.29 14.37
CA ALA A 238 -1.64 15.49 14.36
C ALA A 238 -0.43 16.23 13.77
N SER A 239 0.71 16.05 14.43
CA SER A 239 1.93 16.82 14.17
C SER A 239 3.18 15.93 14.19
N GLN A 240 4.36 16.54 14.35
CA GLN A 240 5.61 15.81 14.43
C GLN A 240 5.69 14.88 15.66
N ASP A 241 5.08 15.27 16.79
CA ASP A 241 5.31 14.65 18.10
C ASP A 241 4.03 14.19 18.83
N HIS A 242 2.87 14.28 18.18
CA HIS A 242 1.61 13.78 18.72
C HIS A 242 0.56 13.56 17.63
N GLY A 243 -0.50 12.82 17.98
CA GLY A 243 -1.69 12.62 17.17
C GLY A 243 -1.60 11.40 16.26
N GLU A 244 -2.74 11.01 15.70
CA GLU A 244 -2.84 9.80 14.91
C GLU A 244 -2.42 10.02 13.46
N VAL A 245 -1.50 9.18 12.99
CA VAL A 245 -0.99 9.20 11.62
C VAL A 245 -0.98 7.80 11.03
N TYR A 246 -1.55 7.66 9.84
CA TYR A 246 -1.40 6.46 9.02
C TYR A 246 -0.41 6.76 7.89
N GLY A 247 0.68 6.00 7.83
CA GLY A 247 1.67 6.11 6.76
C GLY A 247 1.51 4.97 5.76
N LEU A 248 1.52 5.28 4.46
CA LEU A 248 1.54 4.29 3.38
C LEU A 248 2.65 4.62 2.39
N THR A 249 3.46 3.63 2.03
CA THR A 249 4.52 3.77 1.02
C THR A 249 4.54 2.57 0.07
N PHE A 250 4.75 2.84 -1.21
CA PHE A 250 4.64 1.83 -2.26
C PHE A 250 6.02 1.34 -2.71
N VAL A 251 6.28 0.03 -2.58
CA VAL A 251 7.54 -0.61 -2.97
C VAL A 251 7.53 -0.86 -4.47
N TYR A 252 7.59 0.23 -5.23
CA TYR A 252 7.62 0.23 -6.69
C TYR A 252 8.27 1.51 -7.21
N SER A 253 8.92 1.41 -8.37
CA SER A 253 9.73 2.51 -8.91
C SER A 253 9.19 3.09 -10.22
N GLY A 254 8.00 2.64 -10.66
CA GLY A 254 7.32 3.16 -11.85
C GLY A 254 6.12 4.03 -11.52
N ASN A 255 5.14 4.05 -12.44
CA ASN A 255 3.89 4.77 -12.27
C ASN A 255 3.14 4.32 -11.01
N PHE A 256 2.71 5.26 -10.18
CA PHE A 256 1.97 4.98 -8.94
C PHE A 256 0.80 5.92 -8.75
N LEU A 257 -0.17 5.48 -7.95
CA LEU A 257 -1.28 6.27 -7.43
C LEU A 257 -1.39 6.01 -5.93
N GLY A 258 -1.31 7.07 -5.13
CA GLY A 258 -1.80 7.12 -3.75
C GLY A 258 -2.97 8.11 -3.71
N SER A 259 -4.15 7.67 -3.30
CA SER A 259 -5.38 8.44 -3.48
C SER A 259 -6.27 8.36 -2.27
N CYS A 260 -6.81 9.51 -1.86
CA CYS A 260 -7.73 9.65 -0.74
C CYS A 260 -9.06 10.20 -1.25
N GLU A 261 -10.13 9.45 -1.04
CA GLU A 261 -11.49 9.83 -1.41
C GLU A 261 -12.34 10.02 -0.15
N LEU A 262 -12.85 11.23 0.07
CA LEU A 262 -13.89 11.46 1.08
C LEU A 262 -15.26 11.36 0.40
N SER A 263 -16.04 10.38 0.82
CA SER A 263 -17.33 10.04 0.20
C SER A 263 -18.46 10.99 0.62
N GLN A 264 -19.62 10.82 -0.01
CA GLN A 264 -20.87 11.51 0.36
C GLN A 264 -21.42 11.14 1.74
N TYR A 265 -20.83 10.14 2.41
CA TYR A 265 -21.21 9.68 3.75
C TYR A 265 -20.14 10.01 4.80
N ASP A 266 -19.22 10.93 4.50
CA ASP A 266 -18.12 11.31 5.39
C ASP A 266 -17.18 10.14 5.76
N THR A 267 -17.11 9.11 4.92
CA THR A 267 -16.15 8.02 5.04
C THR A 267 -14.96 8.23 4.12
N LEU A 268 -13.77 7.89 4.59
CA LEU A 268 -12.51 8.07 3.89
C LEU A 268 -12.02 6.75 3.31
N ARG A 269 -11.79 6.71 1.99
CA ARG A 269 -11.14 5.59 1.30
C ARG A 269 -9.74 6.00 0.88
N VAL A 270 -8.73 5.31 1.39
CA VAL A 270 -7.32 5.52 1.04
C VAL A 270 -6.83 4.31 0.27
N VAL A 271 -6.36 4.51 -0.97
CA VAL A 271 -5.86 3.40 -1.80
C VAL A 271 -4.48 3.71 -2.35
N MET A 272 -3.70 2.66 -2.61
CA MET A 272 -2.36 2.82 -3.17
C MET A 272 -1.98 1.64 -4.07
N GLY A 273 -1.31 1.92 -5.19
CA GLY A 273 -0.82 0.90 -6.13
C GLY A 273 -0.31 1.47 -7.45
N ILE A 274 -0.25 0.62 -8.48
CA ILE A 274 0.16 1.04 -9.83
C ILE A 274 -0.86 2.04 -10.38
N HIS A 275 -0.38 3.11 -11.01
CA HIS A 275 -1.29 4.10 -11.62
C HIS A 275 -2.13 3.44 -12.73
N PRO A 276 -3.46 3.65 -12.77
CA PRO A 276 -4.34 3.05 -13.77
C PRO A 276 -4.17 3.63 -15.18
N ASP A 277 -3.73 4.88 -15.29
CA ASP A 277 -3.64 5.55 -16.60
C ASP A 277 -2.57 4.90 -17.47
N GLY A 278 -2.97 4.51 -18.68
CA GLY A 278 -2.15 3.70 -19.59
C GLY A 278 -1.90 2.26 -19.14
N PHE A 279 -2.47 1.79 -18.03
CA PHE A 279 -2.32 0.40 -17.57
C PHE A 279 -3.38 -0.53 -18.20
N ALA A 280 -2.92 -1.54 -18.91
CA ALA A 280 -3.75 -2.65 -19.38
C ALA A 280 -2.90 -3.93 -19.42
N TRP A 281 -3.26 -4.91 -18.60
CA TRP A 281 -2.55 -6.19 -18.52
C TRP A 281 -3.43 -7.34 -19.01
N THR A 282 -3.04 -7.97 -20.12
CA THR A 282 -3.70 -9.19 -20.59
C THR A 282 -3.26 -10.37 -19.73
N LEU A 283 -4.20 -10.95 -18.98
CA LEU A 283 -4.00 -12.09 -18.09
C LEU A 283 -4.58 -13.35 -18.74
N LYS A 284 -3.72 -14.26 -19.20
CA LYS A 284 -4.17 -15.49 -19.86
C LYS A 284 -4.72 -16.50 -18.87
N SER A 285 -5.43 -17.50 -19.38
CA SER A 285 -5.94 -18.62 -18.57
C SER A 285 -4.80 -19.27 -17.78
N GLY A 286 -4.99 -19.40 -16.46
CA GLY A 286 -4.03 -19.98 -15.52
C GLY A 286 -2.89 -19.05 -15.11
N GLU A 287 -2.77 -17.85 -15.68
CA GLU A 287 -1.73 -16.89 -15.28
C GLU A 287 -2.14 -16.11 -14.03
N THR A 288 -1.12 -15.67 -13.29
CA THR A 288 -1.25 -14.80 -12.12
C THR A 288 -0.50 -13.50 -12.33
N PHE A 289 -1.20 -12.38 -12.13
CA PHE A 289 -0.59 -11.07 -11.99
C PHE A 289 -0.24 -10.82 -10.51
N THR A 290 0.97 -10.35 -10.24
CA THR A 290 1.44 -9.97 -8.90
C THR A 290 1.55 -8.46 -8.81
N ALA A 291 0.76 -7.82 -7.95
CA ALA A 291 0.89 -6.40 -7.64
C ALA A 291 2.07 -6.15 -6.67
N PRO A 292 2.82 -5.04 -6.79
CA PRO A 292 3.84 -4.66 -5.81
C PRO A 292 3.21 -4.40 -4.44
N GLU A 293 4.01 -4.39 -3.39
CA GLU A 293 3.47 -4.19 -2.04
C GLU A 293 3.39 -2.72 -1.62
N VAL A 294 2.42 -2.45 -0.76
CA VAL A 294 2.32 -1.22 0.02
C VAL A 294 2.68 -1.57 1.46
N VAL A 295 3.59 -0.79 2.04
CA VAL A 295 4.00 -0.87 3.44
C VAL A 295 3.16 0.15 4.20
N MET A 296 2.47 -0.30 5.24
CA MET A 296 1.58 0.55 6.04
C MET A 296 2.02 0.52 7.49
N THR A 297 1.89 1.66 8.17
CA THR A 297 2.10 1.82 9.61
C THR A 297 1.05 2.75 10.17
N TYR A 298 0.76 2.61 11.46
CA TYR A 298 0.02 3.56 12.26
C TYR A 298 0.91 4.10 13.39
N SER A 299 0.66 5.32 13.82
CA SER A 299 1.27 5.98 14.97
C SER A 299 0.17 6.75 15.71
N ASP A 300 0.15 6.69 17.03
CA ASP A 300 -0.64 7.61 17.88
C ASP A 300 0.22 8.68 18.56
N ALA A 301 1.53 8.69 18.26
CA ALA A 301 2.52 9.64 18.76
C ALA A 301 3.11 10.56 17.66
N GLY A 302 2.35 10.79 16.58
CA GLY A 302 2.71 11.72 15.50
C GLY A 302 3.70 11.17 14.47
N LEU A 303 4.19 12.06 13.61
CA LEU A 303 5.02 11.71 12.44
C LEU A 303 6.37 11.11 12.82
N THR A 304 6.97 11.49 13.97
CA THR A 304 8.28 10.96 14.39
C THR A 304 8.23 9.45 14.56
N GLU A 305 7.27 8.95 15.33
CA GLU A 305 7.09 7.51 15.54
C GLU A 305 6.81 6.78 14.23
N MET A 306 5.89 7.32 13.40
CA MET A 306 5.61 6.79 12.07
C MET A 306 6.88 6.65 11.21
N THR A 307 7.75 7.67 11.19
CA THR A 307 9.01 7.59 10.43
C THR A 307 10.00 6.59 11.01
N HIS A 308 10.06 6.43 12.33
CA HIS A 308 10.89 5.41 12.96
C HIS A 308 10.45 3.99 12.58
N HIS A 309 9.13 3.72 12.59
CA HIS A 309 8.58 2.44 12.12
C HIS A 309 9.05 2.12 10.70
N PHE A 310 8.93 3.07 9.76
CA PHE A 310 9.44 2.88 8.39
C PHE A 310 10.96 2.69 8.34
N HIS A 311 11.73 3.49 9.06
CA HIS A 311 13.20 3.39 9.03
C HIS A 311 13.69 2.05 9.58
N ASP A 312 13.15 1.60 10.70
CA ASP A 312 13.49 0.31 11.31
C ASP A 312 13.06 -0.84 10.40
N PHE A 313 11.83 -0.79 9.89
CA PHE A 313 11.31 -1.76 8.94
C PHE A 313 12.18 -1.87 7.68
N PHE A 314 12.51 -0.78 7.00
CA PHE A 314 13.27 -0.85 5.76
C PHE A 314 14.69 -1.34 5.95
N ARG A 315 15.33 -0.98 7.07
CA ARG A 315 16.64 -1.54 7.44
C ARG A 315 16.53 -3.04 7.68
N ALA A 316 15.58 -3.48 8.50
CA ALA A 316 15.49 -4.89 8.88
C ALA A 316 14.96 -5.80 7.76
N HIS A 317 14.06 -5.30 6.91
CA HIS A 317 13.19 -6.14 6.08
C HIS A 317 13.17 -5.81 4.60
N LEU A 318 13.88 -4.80 4.09
CA LEU A 318 13.85 -4.48 2.65
C LEU A 318 15.24 -4.32 2.03
N ILE A 319 16.14 -3.60 2.68
CA ILE A 319 17.45 -3.30 2.11
C ILE A 319 18.34 -4.54 2.17
N ARG A 320 18.72 -5.06 1.00
CA ARG A 320 19.57 -6.27 0.87
C ARG A 320 21.07 -5.98 0.73
N SER A 321 21.45 -4.71 0.76
CA SER A 321 22.84 -4.30 0.57
C SER A 321 23.70 -4.81 1.71
N ARG A 322 24.84 -5.45 1.41
CA ARG A 322 25.82 -5.86 2.43
C ARG A 322 26.33 -4.70 3.30
N TYR A 323 26.24 -3.47 2.78
CA TYR A 323 26.70 -2.24 3.43
C TYR A 323 25.65 -1.60 4.34
N LEU A 324 24.51 -2.26 4.58
CA LEU A 324 23.39 -1.68 5.34
C LEU A 324 23.81 -1.20 6.74
N HIS A 325 24.59 -2.02 7.46
CA HIS A 325 25.05 -1.75 8.82
C HIS A 325 26.53 -1.33 8.86
N GLU A 326 27.08 -0.93 7.71
CA GLU A 326 28.43 -0.39 7.61
C GLU A 326 28.36 1.13 7.43
N ASP A 327 29.30 1.84 8.03
CA ASP A 327 29.48 3.27 7.79
C ASP A 327 29.71 3.51 6.30
N ARG A 328 29.05 4.53 5.75
CA ARG A 328 29.20 4.89 4.34
C ARG A 328 30.46 5.73 4.17
N PRO A 329 31.31 5.43 3.16
CA PRO A 329 32.56 6.14 2.99
C PRO A 329 32.31 7.60 2.66
N VAL A 330 33.10 8.48 3.26
CA VAL A 330 33.17 9.89 2.82
C VAL A 330 33.80 9.89 1.42
N LEU A 331 32.99 10.22 0.42
CA LEU A 331 33.38 10.16 -0.98
C LEU A 331 33.58 11.55 -1.59
N ILE A 332 34.36 11.59 -2.67
CA ILE A 332 34.37 12.68 -3.64
C ILE A 332 33.94 12.14 -5.00
N ASN A 333 33.07 12.89 -5.67
CA ASN A 333 32.60 12.63 -7.03
C ASN A 333 33.03 13.81 -7.91
N ASN A 334 33.51 13.54 -9.14
CA ASN A 334 34.06 14.59 -10.01
C ASN A 334 33.02 15.34 -10.86
N TRP A 335 31.73 14.99 -10.82
CA TRP A 335 30.69 15.54 -11.70
C TRP A 335 30.69 17.07 -11.74
N GLU A 336 30.41 17.76 -10.64
CA GLU A 336 30.42 19.24 -10.63
C GLU A 336 31.83 19.83 -10.69
N GLY A 337 32.86 19.04 -10.35
CA GLY A 337 34.25 19.48 -10.33
C GLY A 337 34.88 19.59 -11.72
N THR A 338 34.43 18.79 -12.68
CA THR A 338 34.98 18.76 -14.03
C THR A 338 33.93 18.70 -15.13
N TYR A 339 32.70 18.27 -14.83
CA TYR A 339 31.74 17.77 -15.82
C TYR A 339 32.48 16.83 -16.79
N PHE A 340 32.34 17.03 -18.09
CA PHE A 340 33.00 16.25 -19.14
C PHE A 340 34.45 16.70 -19.46
N ASP A 341 34.97 17.74 -18.82
CA ASP A 341 36.31 18.29 -19.08
C ASP A 341 37.37 17.65 -18.15
N PHE A 342 37.60 16.35 -18.30
CA PHE A 342 38.67 15.66 -17.59
C PHE A 342 39.39 14.63 -18.45
N ASP A 343 40.60 14.30 -18.01
CA ASP A 343 41.35 13.14 -18.46
C ASP A 343 41.87 12.36 -17.25
N ARG A 344 42.57 11.27 -17.53
CA ARG A 344 43.19 10.43 -16.51
C ARG A 344 44.06 11.24 -15.54
N ASP A 345 44.86 12.18 -16.04
CA ASP A 345 45.86 12.86 -15.23
C ASP A 345 45.19 13.87 -14.29
N ARG A 346 44.14 14.55 -14.74
CA ARG A 346 43.29 15.42 -13.90
C ARG A 346 42.58 14.62 -12.80
N LEU A 347 41.98 13.47 -13.12
CA LEU A 347 41.34 12.61 -12.11
C LEU A 347 42.35 12.06 -11.09
N LEU A 348 43.55 11.66 -11.54
CA LEU A 348 44.60 11.19 -10.63
C LEU A 348 45.10 12.29 -9.68
N LEU A 349 45.14 13.55 -10.13
CA LEU A 349 45.45 14.68 -9.25
C LEU A 349 44.36 14.87 -8.19
N LEU A 350 43.08 14.84 -8.58
CA LEU A 350 41.95 14.92 -7.64
C LEU A 350 41.98 13.78 -6.61
N ALA A 351 42.22 12.55 -7.05
CA ALA A 351 42.30 11.39 -6.16
C ALA A 351 43.47 11.47 -5.16
N LYS A 352 44.63 12.02 -5.58
CA LYS A 352 45.78 12.26 -4.68
C LYS A 352 45.44 13.30 -3.62
N GLU A 353 44.78 14.38 -4.01
CA GLU A 353 44.34 15.44 -3.09
C GLU A 353 43.27 14.91 -2.12
N ALA A 354 42.30 14.15 -2.62
CA ALA A 354 41.29 13.48 -1.81
C ALA A 354 41.93 12.60 -0.73
N LYS A 355 42.91 11.77 -1.10
CA LYS A 355 43.69 10.96 -0.15
C LYS A 355 44.43 11.81 0.89
N ALA A 356 45.02 12.94 0.48
CA ALA A 356 45.72 13.84 1.39
C ALA A 356 44.79 14.48 2.43
N ASN A 357 43.50 14.66 2.10
CA ASN A 357 42.47 15.22 2.97
C ASN A 357 41.65 14.16 3.73
N GLY A 358 42.04 12.87 3.63
CA GLY A 358 41.37 11.78 4.36
C GLY A 358 40.06 11.28 3.75
N ILE A 359 39.76 11.62 2.49
CA ILE A 359 38.61 11.09 1.76
C ILE A 359 38.83 9.61 1.46
N GLU A 360 37.79 8.80 1.63
CA GLU A 360 37.86 7.33 1.65
C GLU A 360 37.53 6.68 0.30
N MET A 361 36.80 7.41 -0.57
CA MET A 361 36.36 6.91 -1.87
C MET A 361 36.41 8.01 -2.94
N PHE A 362 36.90 7.66 -4.13
CA PHE A 362 36.81 8.48 -5.33
C PHE A 362 35.82 7.83 -6.30
N VAL A 363 34.83 8.59 -6.75
CA VAL A 363 33.83 8.15 -7.75
C VAL A 363 34.09 8.89 -9.05
N MET A 364 34.39 8.14 -10.10
CA MET A 364 34.42 8.66 -11.46
C MET A 364 32.98 8.71 -11.99
N ASP A 365 32.54 9.91 -12.34
CA ASP A 365 31.20 10.17 -12.86
C ASP A 365 31.16 10.16 -14.40
N ASP A 366 30.11 10.70 -15.01
CA ASP A 366 29.83 10.59 -16.44
C ASP A 366 30.91 11.22 -17.35
N GLY A 367 31.14 10.59 -18.52
CA GLY A 367 32.23 10.87 -19.46
C GLY A 367 33.44 9.95 -19.33
#